data_AF-A0A0E3ZU21-F1
#
_entry.id   AF-A0A0E3ZU21-F1
#
_cell.length_a   1.000
_cell.length_b   1.000
_cell.length_c   1.000
_cell.angle_alpha   90.00
_cell.angle_beta   90.00
_cell.angle_gamma   90.00
#
_symmetry.space_group_name_H-M   'P 1'
#
loop_
_entity.id
_entity.type
_entity.pdbx_description
1 polymer ?
#
loop_
_entity_poly.entity_id
_entity_poly.type
_entity_poly.pdbx_seq_one_letter_code
_entity_poly.pdbx_strand_id
1 'polypeptide(L)'
;MHAYKDLPKKFNIKKIETQYYIECNDIHPILFKLFLYALVWRASISSLSEYLSFNLNKPDEERIRQFLDLNLTITKTSLFEALNNIIDVLLYHSCLIKPKEKSTSSRGIFSIFSMSDTAHLLMLIDFVIFFYTDEKSIGYVLERFSNKQNEKVIVTLGETAAWLDLNRLYLSKMLNVGNAS
;
A
#
# COMPACT_ATOMS: atom_id res chain seq x y z
N MET A 1 19.54 -5.45 -9.39
CA MET A 1 19.37 -4.64 -8.15
C MET A 1 18.86 -3.25 -8.55
N HIS A 2 17.84 -2.71 -7.89
CA HIS A 2 17.45 -1.32 -8.12
C HIS A 2 18.58 -0.35 -7.76
N ALA A 3 18.77 0.73 -8.54
CA ALA A 3 19.79 1.76 -8.35
C ALA A 3 19.56 2.67 -7.11
N TYR A 4 18.88 2.18 -6.08
CA TYR A 4 18.59 2.95 -4.86
C TYR A 4 19.86 3.29 -4.07
N LYS A 5 20.84 2.38 -4.10
CA LYS A 5 22.16 2.62 -3.50
C LYS A 5 22.89 3.79 -4.17
N ASP A 6 22.58 4.06 -5.43
CA ASP A 6 23.20 5.13 -6.22
C ASP A 6 22.49 6.48 -6.02
N LEU A 7 21.41 6.51 -5.22
CA LEU A 7 20.62 7.70 -4.89
C LEU A 7 20.52 7.92 -3.37
N PRO A 8 21.64 7.99 -2.63
CA PRO A 8 21.65 8.03 -1.16
C PRO A 8 20.99 9.28 -0.57
N LYS A 9 20.88 10.36 -1.34
CA LYS A 9 20.11 11.55 -0.93
C LYS A 9 18.61 11.27 -0.84
N LYS A 10 18.09 10.42 -1.73
CA LYS A 10 16.65 10.14 -1.85
C LYS A 10 16.21 8.94 -1.01
N PHE A 11 17.08 7.95 -0.89
CA PHE A 11 16.75 6.65 -0.32
C PHE A 11 17.82 6.19 0.65
N ASN A 12 17.40 5.75 1.83
CA ASN A 12 18.26 5.07 2.78
C ASN A 12 17.83 3.61 2.89
N ILE A 13 18.70 2.69 2.48
CA ILE A 13 18.45 1.25 2.69
C ILE A 13 18.88 0.88 4.09
N LYS A 14 17.95 0.33 4.85
CA LYS A 14 18.16 -0.13 6.23
C LYS A 14 17.69 -1.56 6.38
N LYS A 15 17.93 -2.12 7.57
CA LYS A 15 17.58 -3.49 7.90
C LYS A 15 17.01 -3.53 9.32
N ILE A 16 15.87 -4.21 9.48
CA ILE A 16 15.34 -4.62 10.77
C ILE A 16 15.42 -6.15 10.80
N GLU A 17 16.18 -6.69 11.75
CA GLU A 17 16.49 -8.13 11.86
C GLU A 17 17.04 -8.72 10.54
N THR A 18 16.22 -9.48 9.82
CA THR A 18 16.56 -10.14 8.56
C THR A 18 16.05 -9.39 7.33
N GLN A 19 15.13 -8.43 7.51
CA GLN A 19 14.37 -7.82 6.43
C GLN A 19 14.93 -6.43 6.08
N TYR A 20 15.22 -6.23 4.80
CA TYR A 20 15.62 -4.92 4.27
C TYR A 20 14.41 -4.04 3.97
N TYR A 21 14.59 -2.74 4.13
CA TYR A 21 13.59 -1.74 3.76
C TYR A 21 14.27 -0.45 3.27
N ILE A 22 13.51 0.36 2.54
CA ILE A 22 13.91 1.69 2.07
C ILE A 22 13.17 2.72 2.90
N GLU A 23 13.89 3.64 3.53
CA GLU A 23 13.34 4.92 3.97
C GLU A 23 13.43 5.93 2.83
N CYS A 24 12.30 6.54 2.48
CA CYS A 24 12.22 7.59 1.49
C CYS A 24 12.41 8.96 2.17
N ASN A 25 13.47 9.68 1.80
CA ASN A 25 13.78 10.98 2.41
C ASN A 25 13.02 12.15 1.75
N ASP A 26 12.70 12.01 0.46
CA ASP A 26 12.09 13.08 -0.36
C ASP A 26 10.56 12.93 -0.52
N ILE A 27 9.90 12.15 0.35
CA ILE A 27 8.44 11.94 0.28
C ILE A 27 7.81 12.43 1.58
N HIS A 28 6.89 13.38 1.45
CA HIS A 28 6.09 13.85 2.58
C HIS A 28 5.12 12.75 3.04
N PRO A 29 5.19 12.27 4.29
CA PRO A 29 4.40 11.11 4.74
C PRO A 29 2.89 11.29 4.62
N ILE A 30 2.39 12.51 4.89
CA ILE A 30 0.97 12.82 4.71
C ILE A 30 0.55 12.79 3.24
N LEU A 31 1.38 13.31 2.33
CA LEU A 31 1.07 13.27 0.89
C LEU A 31 0.99 11.82 0.41
N PHE A 32 1.88 10.98 0.94
CA PHE A 32 1.87 9.55 0.69
C PHE A 32 0.60 8.87 1.23
N LYS A 33 0.13 9.22 2.43
CA LYS A 33 -1.15 8.73 2.96
C LYS A 33 -2.33 9.15 2.08
N LEU A 34 -2.40 10.42 1.68
CA LEU A 34 -3.44 10.91 0.77
C LEU A 34 -3.45 10.13 -0.54
N PHE A 35 -2.27 9.87 -1.12
CA PHE A 35 -2.13 9.02 -2.29
C PHE A 35 -2.67 7.60 -2.06
N LEU A 36 -2.28 6.94 -0.97
CA LEU A 36 -2.75 5.58 -0.66
C LEU A 36 -4.27 5.53 -0.44
N TYR A 37 -4.81 6.47 0.33
CA TYR A 37 -6.24 6.56 0.60
C TYR A 37 -7.04 6.85 -0.67
N ALA A 38 -6.52 7.67 -1.58
CA ALA A 38 -7.12 7.87 -2.89
C ALA A 38 -7.18 6.57 -3.70
N LEU A 39 -6.13 5.73 -3.67
CA LEU A 39 -6.15 4.42 -4.33
C LEU A 39 -7.19 3.47 -3.71
N VAL A 40 -7.21 3.38 -2.38
CA VAL A 40 -8.13 2.52 -1.63
C VAL A 40 -9.58 2.92 -1.85
N TRP A 41 -9.89 4.22 -1.76
CA TRP A 41 -11.25 4.72 -1.99
C TRP A 41 -11.69 4.55 -3.44
N ARG A 42 -10.83 4.85 -4.41
CA ARG A 42 -11.13 4.60 -5.83
C ARG A 42 -11.38 3.13 -6.09
N ALA A 43 -10.64 2.23 -5.42
CA ALA A 43 -10.87 0.81 -5.50
C ALA A 43 -12.24 0.40 -4.93
N SER A 44 -12.67 1.01 -3.82
CA SER A 44 -13.93 0.64 -3.14
C SER A 44 -15.18 1.00 -3.94
N ILE A 45 -15.13 2.09 -4.71
CA ILE A 45 -16.26 2.57 -5.53
C ILE A 45 -16.20 2.12 -6.99
N SER A 46 -15.19 1.33 -7.36
CA SER A 46 -15.00 0.87 -8.74
C SER A 46 -15.94 -0.29 -9.07
N SER A 47 -16.54 -0.25 -10.26
CA SER A 47 -17.36 -1.33 -10.81
C SER A 47 -16.59 -2.25 -11.77
N LEU A 48 -15.29 -2.02 -11.96
CA LEU A 48 -14.45 -2.83 -12.85
C LEU A 48 -14.17 -4.21 -12.23
N SER A 49 -14.02 -5.23 -13.09
CA SER A 49 -13.91 -6.63 -12.68
C SER A 49 -12.76 -6.92 -11.71
N GLU A 50 -11.64 -6.20 -11.85
CA GLU A 50 -10.43 -6.34 -11.04
C GLU A 50 -10.61 -5.85 -9.60
N TYR A 51 -11.72 -5.13 -9.33
CA TYR A 51 -12.05 -4.54 -8.05
C TYR A 51 -13.24 -5.21 -7.37
N LEU A 52 -13.96 -6.12 -8.04
CA LEU A 52 -15.15 -6.76 -7.48
C LEU A 52 -14.86 -7.60 -6.22
N SER A 53 -13.63 -8.09 -6.06
CA SER A 53 -13.18 -8.83 -4.87
C SER A 53 -12.75 -7.91 -3.72
N PHE A 54 -12.77 -6.59 -3.92
CA PHE A 54 -12.43 -5.60 -2.93
C PHE A 54 -13.70 -5.03 -2.30
N ASN A 55 -13.88 -5.34 -1.03
CA ASN A 55 -15.02 -4.89 -0.24
C ASN A 55 -14.49 -4.14 0.98
N LEU A 56 -14.60 -2.82 0.94
CA LEU A 56 -14.37 -1.95 2.08
C LEU A 56 -15.71 -1.72 2.77
N ASN A 57 -15.77 -2.03 4.06
CA ASN A 57 -16.92 -1.76 4.91
C ASN A 57 -17.31 -0.27 4.87
N LYS A 58 -18.61 0.00 4.75
CA LYS A 58 -19.16 1.35 4.52
C LYS A 58 -18.67 2.43 5.50
N PRO A 59 -18.51 2.16 6.81
CA PRO A 59 -17.96 3.15 7.73
C PRO A 59 -16.53 3.59 7.39
N ASP A 60 -15.67 2.65 6.98
CA ASP A 60 -14.27 2.98 6.64
C ASP A 60 -14.18 3.62 5.25
N GLU A 61 -15.00 3.18 4.28
CA GLU A 61 -15.14 3.87 2.99
C GLU A 61 -15.51 5.35 3.16
N GLU A 62 -16.52 5.62 3.99
CA GLU A 62 -17.01 6.98 4.23
C GLU A 62 -16.00 7.83 5.01
N ARG A 63 -15.29 7.26 5.99
CA ARG A 63 -14.19 7.94 6.69
C ARG A 63 -13.06 8.33 5.74
N ILE A 64 -12.68 7.43 4.84
CA ILE A 64 -11.65 7.73 3.84
C ILE A 64 -12.16 8.82 2.89
N ARG A 65 -13.40 8.74 2.42
CA ARG A 65 -14.00 9.77 1.56
C ARG A 65 -13.94 11.15 2.22
N GLN A 66 -14.42 11.27 3.45
CA GLN A 66 -14.43 12.52 4.20
C GLN A 66 -13.01 13.06 4.43
N PHE A 67 -12.08 12.19 4.81
CA PHE A 67 -10.68 12.57 4.97
C PHE A 67 -10.08 13.12 3.67
N LEU A 68 -10.34 12.45 2.53
CA LEU A 68 -9.88 12.92 1.23
C LEU A 68 -10.53 14.24 0.84
N ASP A 69 -11.84 14.40 1.01
CA ASP A 69 -12.55 15.63 0.67
C ASP A 69 -12.10 16.84 1.49
N LEU A 70 -11.73 16.63 2.77
CA LEU A 70 -11.22 17.67 3.65
C LEU A 70 -9.77 18.08 3.33
N ASN A 71 -8.94 17.14 2.88
CA ASN A 71 -7.49 17.32 2.82
C ASN A 71 -6.89 17.33 1.40
N LEU A 72 -7.62 16.86 0.37
CA LEU A 72 -7.20 17.00 -1.03
C LEU A 72 -7.70 18.32 -1.60
N THR A 73 -6.75 19.17 -2.01
CA THR A 73 -7.05 20.43 -2.70
C THR A 73 -6.84 20.32 -4.21
N ILE A 74 -7.42 21.25 -4.96
CA ILE A 74 -7.42 21.25 -6.43
C ILE A 74 -6.02 21.57 -7.00
N THR A 75 -5.24 22.43 -6.33
CA THR A 75 -3.97 22.91 -6.85
C THR A 75 -2.78 22.36 -6.08
N LYS A 76 -1.66 22.16 -6.78
CA LYS A 76 -0.41 21.72 -6.16
C LYS A 76 0.01 22.65 -5.01
N THR A 77 0.00 23.96 -5.22
CA THR A 77 0.44 24.93 -4.20
C THR A 77 -0.38 24.81 -2.93
N SER A 78 -1.72 24.83 -3.05
CA SER A 78 -2.59 24.71 -1.88
C SER A 78 -2.49 23.35 -1.20
N LEU A 79 -2.19 22.28 -1.95
CA LEU A 79 -1.98 20.95 -1.37
C LEU A 79 -0.77 20.97 -0.44
N PHE A 80 0.38 21.49 -0.93
CA PHE A 80 1.61 21.56 -0.13
C PHE A 80 1.49 22.48 1.09
N GLU A 81 0.71 23.56 0.99
CA GLU A 81 0.39 24.42 2.14
C GLU A 81 -0.48 23.70 3.18
N ALA A 82 -1.45 22.91 2.73
CA ALA A 82 -2.35 22.14 3.58
C ALA A 82 -1.70 20.91 4.25
N LEU A 83 -0.59 20.39 3.71
CA LEU A 83 0.11 19.22 4.26
C LEU A 83 0.54 19.40 5.73
N ASN A 84 0.74 20.64 6.18
CA ASN A 84 1.10 20.94 7.57
C ASN A 84 -0.12 21.06 8.50
N ASN A 85 -1.33 21.13 7.96
CA ASN A 85 -2.57 21.41 8.68
C ASN A 85 -3.64 20.34 8.38
N ILE A 86 -3.24 19.06 8.39
CA ILE A 86 -4.18 17.95 8.15
C ILE A 86 -5.21 17.85 9.26
N ILE A 87 -6.45 17.61 8.84
CA ILE A 87 -7.61 17.41 9.70
C ILE A 87 -7.94 15.91 9.72
N ASP A 88 -8.31 15.40 10.90
CA ASP A 88 -8.85 14.04 11.13
C ASP A 88 -7.94 12.89 10.64
N VAL A 89 -6.69 12.88 11.13
CA VAL A 89 -5.71 11.83 10.78
C VAL A 89 -6.27 10.43 11.06
N LEU A 90 -6.42 9.65 9.99
CA LEU A 90 -6.80 8.25 10.07
C LEU A 90 -5.61 7.39 10.57
N LEU A 91 -5.88 6.48 11.50
CA LEU A 91 -4.89 5.63 12.16
C LEU A 91 -4.72 4.26 11.49
N TYR A 92 -5.05 4.17 10.20
CA TYR A 92 -4.92 2.95 9.42
C TYR A 92 -3.46 2.57 9.16
N HIS A 93 -3.18 1.26 9.18
CA HIS A 93 -1.86 0.75 8.84
C HIS A 93 -1.76 0.51 7.33
N SER A 94 -0.60 0.82 6.76
CA SER A 94 -0.29 0.47 5.38
C SER A 94 1.16 0.02 5.24
N CYS A 95 1.37 -1.14 4.62
CA CYS A 95 2.70 -1.70 4.39
C CYS A 95 2.91 -1.84 2.89
N LEU A 96 3.91 -1.12 2.37
CA LEU A 96 4.32 -1.25 0.97
C LEU A 96 5.45 -2.26 0.89
N ILE A 97 5.29 -3.25 0.02
CA ILE A 97 6.30 -4.28 -0.20
C ILE A 97 6.62 -4.31 -1.69
N LYS A 98 7.92 -4.29 -1.99
CA LYS A 98 8.47 -4.33 -3.34
C LYS A 98 9.48 -5.47 -3.45
N PRO A 99 9.60 -6.19 -4.58
CA PRO A 99 10.69 -7.13 -4.76
C PRO A 99 12.05 -6.41 -4.68
N LYS A 100 12.97 -6.97 -3.90
CA LYS A 100 14.35 -6.48 -3.73
C LYS A 100 15.09 -6.36 -5.06
N GLU A 101 14.81 -7.27 -5.99
CA GLU A 101 15.38 -7.31 -7.32
C GLU A 101 14.29 -7.26 -8.39
N LYS A 102 14.47 -6.40 -9.39
CA LYS A 102 13.59 -6.38 -10.56
C LYS A 102 14.04 -7.43 -11.55
N SER A 103 13.13 -8.33 -11.91
CA SER A 103 13.28 -9.29 -12.99
C SER A 103 11.97 -9.34 -13.80
N THR A 104 11.99 -10.03 -14.93
CA THR A 104 10.75 -10.37 -15.66
C THR A 104 9.81 -11.21 -14.79
N SER A 105 10.38 -12.08 -13.94
CA SER A 105 9.64 -12.94 -13.01
C SER A 105 9.12 -12.20 -11.76
N SER A 106 9.60 -10.97 -11.49
CA SER A 106 9.16 -10.16 -10.36
C SER A 106 8.04 -9.18 -10.71
N ARG A 107 7.51 -9.18 -11.94
CA ARG A 107 6.37 -8.33 -12.30
C ARG A 107 5.12 -8.86 -11.60
N GLY A 108 4.45 -7.99 -10.83
CA GLY A 108 3.17 -8.29 -10.23
C GLY A 108 2.04 -8.28 -11.25
N ILE A 109 0.90 -8.83 -10.84
CA ILE A 109 -0.36 -8.76 -11.57
C ILE A 109 -1.21 -7.71 -10.88
N PHE A 110 -1.87 -6.84 -11.67
CA PHE A 110 -2.80 -5.89 -11.10
C PHE A 110 -4.03 -6.63 -10.58
N SER A 111 -4.26 -6.54 -9.28
CA SER A 111 -5.47 -7.03 -8.63
C SER A 111 -5.67 -6.33 -7.30
N ILE A 112 -6.91 -6.17 -6.90
CA ILE A 112 -7.23 -5.66 -5.57
C ILE A 112 -8.30 -6.55 -4.93
N PHE A 113 -8.13 -6.90 -3.67
CA PHE A 113 -9.09 -7.74 -2.95
C PHE A 113 -9.06 -7.54 -1.44
N SER A 114 -10.16 -7.88 -0.78
CA SER A 114 -10.25 -7.96 0.68
C SER A 114 -9.91 -9.37 1.15
N MET A 115 -9.02 -9.48 2.14
CA MET A 115 -8.73 -10.74 2.83
C MET A 115 -9.69 -10.97 4.01
N SER A 116 -10.15 -9.88 4.62
CA SER A 116 -11.19 -9.81 5.64
C SER A 116 -11.87 -8.43 5.58
N ASP A 117 -12.80 -8.16 6.50
CA ASP A 117 -13.46 -6.85 6.62
C ASP A 117 -12.50 -5.71 6.99
N THR A 118 -11.32 -6.03 7.53
CA THR A 118 -10.35 -5.03 8.04
C THR A 118 -8.95 -5.16 7.45
N ALA A 119 -8.74 -6.10 6.53
CA ALA A 119 -7.46 -6.37 5.91
C ALA A 119 -7.62 -6.52 4.40
N HIS A 120 -6.93 -5.66 3.66
CA HIS A 120 -7.07 -5.56 2.22
C HIS A 120 -5.71 -5.58 1.53
N LEU A 121 -5.67 -6.07 0.30
CA LEU A 121 -4.47 -6.16 -0.52
C LEU A 121 -4.68 -5.48 -1.87
N LEU A 122 -3.80 -4.54 -2.18
CA LEU A 122 -3.66 -3.98 -3.52
C LEU A 122 -2.37 -4.55 -4.12
N MET A 123 -2.51 -5.49 -5.05
CA MET A 123 -1.40 -5.96 -5.88
C MET A 123 -1.26 -5.05 -7.09
N LEU A 124 -0.18 -4.28 -7.14
CA LEU A 124 0.19 -3.44 -8.28
C LEU A 124 1.39 -4.06 -9.01
N ILE A 125 1.70 -3.55 -10.20
CA ILE A 125 2.72 -4.15 -11.07
C ILE A 125 4.12 -4.19 -10.41
N ASP A 126 4.49 -3.12 -9.71
CA ASP A 126 5.85 -2.98 -9.14
C ASP A 126 5.91 -3.11 -7.62
N PHE A 127 4.77 -3.17 -6.91
CA PHE A 127 4.70 -3.29 -5.46
C PHE A 127 3.31 -3.75 -5.01
N VAL A 128 3.21 -4.26 -3.78
CA VAL A 128 1.94 -4.56 -3.13
C VAL A 128 1.72 -3.63 -1.95
N ILE A 129 0.47 -3.31 -1.65
CA ILE A 129 0.06 -2.56 -0.46
C ILE A 129 -0.84 -3.47 0.37
N PHE A 130 -0.39 -3.79 1.57
CA PHE A 130 -1.29 -4.30 2.61
C PHE A 130 -1.90 -3.12 3.34
N PHE A 131 -3.22 -3.05 3.38
CA PHE A 131 -3.97 -1.97 3.99
C PHE A 131 -4.89 -2.51 5.08
N TYR A 132 -4.82 -1.94 6.28
CA TYR A 132 -5.58 -2.39 7.44
C TYR A 132 -6.36 -1.23 8.06
N THR A 133 -7.67 -1.42 8.20
CA THR A 133 -8.57 -0.42 8.81
C THR A 133 -8.71 -0.58 10.33
N ASP A 134 -8.25 -1.70 10.87
CA ASP A 134 -8.20 -1.97 12.31
C ASP A 134 -6.74 -2.05 12.79
N GLU A 135 -6.47 -1.47 13.97
CA GLU A 135 -5.11 -1.45 14.53
C GLU A 135 -4.64 -2.83 15.01
N LYS A 136 -5.58 -3.73 15.31
CA LYS A 136 -5.26 -5.06 15.87
C LYS A 136 -5.17 -6.15 14.80
N SER A 137 -5.63 -5.87 13.58
CA SER A 137 -5.64 -6.85 12.48
C SER A 137 -4.29 -6.97 11.77
N ILE A 138 -3.40 -5.99 11.94
CA ILE A 138 -2.04 -6.07 11.40
C ILE A 138 -1.21 -7.09 12.17
N GLY A 139 -0.54 -7.98 11.44
CA GLY A 139 0.38 -8.94 12.05
C GLY A 139 1.65 -8.27 12.58
N TYR A 140 2.20 -8.78 13.69
CA TYR A 140 3.39 -8.26 14.37
C TYR A 140 4.57 -7.93 13.45
N VAL A 141 4.83 -8.79 12.45
CA VAL A 141 5.91 -8.57 11.48
C VAL A 141 5.65 -7.35 10.61
N LEU A 142 4.43 -7.20 10.09
CA LEU A 142 4.05 -6.09 9.20
C LEU A 142 3.93 -4.78 9.97
N GLU A 143 3.51 -4.82 11.23
CA GLU A 143 3.39 -3.65 12.09
C GLU A 143 4.70 -2.85 12.15
N ARG A 144 5.85 -3.54 12.23
CA ARG A 144 7.20 -2.95 12.24
C ARG A 144 7.56 -2.20 10.96
N PHE A 145 6.86 -2.45 9.86
CA PHE A 145 7.06 -1.80 8.57
C PHE A 145 5.85 -0.94 8.14
N SER A 146 4.95 -0.64 9.09
CA SER A 146 3.76 0.15 8.82
C SER A 146 4.08 1.63 8.62
N ASN A 147 3.45 2.24 7.62
CA ASN A 147 3.48 3.67 7.36
C ASN A 147 2.46 4.47 8.20
N LYS A 148 2.08 3.96 9.38
CA LYS A 148 1.10 4.62 10.26
C LYS A 148 1.63 5.91 10.89
N GLN A 149 2.91 5.98 11.27
CA GLN A 149 3.41 6.96 12.25
C GLN A 149 3.74 8.39 11.74
N ASN A 150 3.45 8.73 10.48
CA ASN A 150 3.64 10.09 9.90
C ASN A 150 5.09 10.62 9.81
N GLU A 151 6.13 9.98 10.35
CA GLU A 151 7.48 10.58 10.29
C GLU A 151 8.22 10.27 8.99
N LYS A 152 8.09 9.04 8.49
CA LYS A 152 8.80 8.58 7.28
C LYS A 152 7.98 7.59 6.48
N VAL A 153 8.19 7.62 5.17
CA VAL A 153 7.67 6.59 4.26
C VAL A 153 8.68 5.46 4.15
N ILE A 154 8.23 4.25 4.44
CA ILE A 154 8.98 3.00 4.40
C ILE A 154 8.42 2.08 3.32
N VAL A 155 9.32 1.50 2.53
CA VAL A 155 9.02 0.43 1.57
C VAL A 155 9.85 -0.80 1.90
N THR A 156 9.19 -1.90 2.26
CA THR A 156 9.83 -3.18 2.56
C THR A 156 10.34 -3.83 1.27
N LEU A 157 11.54 -4.39 1.32
CA LEU A 157 12.15 -5.09 0.19
C LEU A 157 11.97 -6.61 0.30
N GLY A 158 10.84 -7.11 -0.20
CA GLY A 158 10.54 -8.54 -0.21
C GLY A 158 11.57 -9.36 -0.98
N GLU A 159 11.96 -10.50 -0.42
CA GLU A 159 12.80 -11.46 -1.12
C GLU A 159 12.08 -12.03 -2.35
N THR A 160 12.83 -12.26 -3.43
CA THR A 160 12.26 -12.67 -4.72
C THR A 160 11.43 -13.94 -4.63
N ALA A 161 11.84 -14.91 -3.81
CA ALA A 161 11.09 -16.15 -3.58
C ALA A 161 9.70 -15.88 -2.99
N ALA A 162 9.62 -15.10 -1.91
CA ALA A 162 8.34 -14.75 -1.27
C ALA A 162 7.40 -13.99 -2.23
N TRP A 163 7.97 -13.12 -3.08
CA TRP A 163 7.21 -12.42 -4.12
C TRP A 163 6.62 -13.39 -5.17
N LEU A 164 7.42 -14.34 -5.64
CA LEU A 164 6.96 -15.37 -6.57
C LEU A 164 5.88 -16.25 -5.96
N ASP A 165 6.02 -16.63 -4.70
CA ASP A 165 5.04 -17.44 -3.99
C ASP A 165 3.72 -16.70 -3.80
N LEU A 166 3.77 -15.39 -3.48
CA LEU A 166 2.58 -14.53 -3.43
C LEU A 166 1.86 -14.48 -4.78
N ASN A 167 2.61 -14.24 -5.87
CA ASN A 167 2.03 -14.21 -7.22
C ASN A 167 1.42 -15.56 -7.62
N ARG A 168 2.09 -16.69 -7.30
CA ARG A 168 1.58 -18.04 -7.58
C ARG A 168 0.31 -18.36 -6.80
N LEU A 169 0.30 -18.03 -5.51
CA LEU A 169 -0.87 -18.20 -4.65
C LEU A 169 -2.06 -17.41 -5.18
N TYR A 170 -1.81 -16.20 -5.65
CA TYR A 170 -2.86 -15.36 -6.22
C TYR A 170 -3.36 -15.92 -7.56
N LEU A 171 -2.46 -16.26 -8.48
CA LEU A 171 -2.80 -16.87 -9.77
C LEU A 171 -3.62 -18.16 -9.60
N SER A 172 -3.24 -19.03 -8.65
CA SER A 172 -3.98 -20.27 -8.42
C SER A 172 -5.40 -20.00 -7.92
N LYS A 173 -5.60 -18.98 -7.07
CA LYS A 173 -6.94 -18.55 -6.66
C LYS A 173 -7.76 -18.01 -7.83
N MET A 174 -7.18 -17.15 -8.68
CA MET A 174 -7.89 -16.63 -9.86
C MET A 174 -8.31 -17.76 -10.81
N LEU A 175 -7.42 -18.70 -11.08
CA LEU A 175 -7.68 -19.79 -12.04
C LEU A 175 -8.66 -20.82 -11.48
N ASN A 176 -8.64 -21.09 -10.18
CA ASN A 176 -9.57 -22.03 -9.55
C ASN A 176 -10.99 -21.48 -9.42
N VAL A 177 -11.18 -20.15 -9.39
CA VAL A 177 -12.51 -19.53 -9.45
C VAL A 177 -13.19 -19.75 -10.82
N GLY A 178 -12.43 -19.98 -11.88
CA GLY A 178 -12.95 -20.26 -13.23
C GLY A 178 -13.46 -21.69 -13.47
N ASN A 179 -13.19 -22.63 -12.55
CA ASN A 179 -13.64 -24.03 -12.65
C ASN A 179 -14.83 -24.36 -11.73
N ALA A 180 -15.35 -23.36 -11.02
CA ALA A 180 -16.55 -23.47 -10.20
C ALA A 180 -17.67 -22.67 -10.87
N SER A 181 -18.13 -23.15 -12.02
CA SER A 181 -19.34 -22.69 -12.71
C SER A 181 -20.13 -23.88 -13.22
#